data_AF-A0A2G2GIE0-F1
#
_entry.id   AF-A0A2G2GIE0-F1
#
_cell.length_a   1.000
_cell.length_b   1.000
_cell.length_c   1.000
_cell.angle_alpha   90.00
_cell.angle_beta   90.00
_cell.angle_gamma   90.00
#
_symmetry.space_group_name_H-M   'P 1'
#
loop_
_entity.id
_entity.type
_entity.pdbx_description
1 polymer ?
#
loop_
_entity_poly.entity_id
_entity_poly.type
_entity_poly.pdbx_seq_one_letter_code
_entity_poly.pdbx_strand_id
1 'polypeptide(L)'
;MGKGAFRPFFDPCNNADIDYLDLDMGDPTAQRIRTSVRTWINPTSQPVFVHSTSNFDGFGRVYRTGGLGNASNLDGAVFIRTEFDDRGQALWTGNPHASATALPNASQRTAFTYDPLGRVLSQTNADGSRSELAYLSSDLDFTMNQAEASPPRPTASWLILMR
;
A
#
# COMPACT_ATOMS: atom_id res chain seq x y z
N MET A 1 12.04 17.04 18.94
CA MET A 1 11.05 17.78 18.12
C MET A 1 9.66 17.28 18.50
N GLY A 2 8.74 18.19 18.82
CA GLY A 2 7.52 17.91 19.59
C GLY A 2 6.35 17.40 18.77
N LYS A 3 5.51 16.57 19.40
CA LYS A 3 4.20 16.15 18.89
C LYS A 3 3.30 17.38 18.75
N GLY A 4 2.89 17.71 17.53
CA GLY A 4 1.96 18.80 17.27
C GLY A 4 0.58 18.23 17.01
N ALA A 5 -0.35 18.39 17.96
CA ALA A 5 -1.77 18.13 17.72
C ALA A 5 -2.40 19.39 17.12
N PHE A 6 -2.78 19.34 15.85
CA PHE A 6 -3.57 20.41 15.23
C PHE A 6 -5.05 20.01 15.26
N ARG A 7 -5.88 20.87 15.84
CA ARG A 7 -7.34 20.76 15.77
C ARG A 7 -7.82 21.77 14.72
N PRO A 8 -8.28 21.32 13.54
CA PRO A 8 -8.88 22.25 12.58
C PRO A 8 -10.20 22.84 13.13
N PHE A 9 -10.61 23.97 12.56
CA PHE A 9 -11.82 24.70 12.93
C PHE A 9 -13.06 23.81 12.78
N PHE A 10 -13.92 23.81 13.79
CA PHE A 10 -15.08 22.93 13.93
C PHE A 10 -16.27 23.43 13.11
N ASP A 11 -16.73 22.65 12.12
CA ASP A 11 -18.06 22.85 11.53
C ASP A 11 -19.05 21.82 12.13
N PRO A 12 -19.99 22.25 13.00
CA PRO A 12 -20.95 21.34 13.63
C PRO A 12 -21.88 20.63 12.65
N CYS A 13 -21.93 21.04 11.38
CA CYS A 13 -22.80 20.46 10.36
C CYS A 13 -22.10 19.47 9.42
N ASN A 14 -20.77 19.29 9.50
CA ASN A 14 -20.04 18.38 8.62
C ASN A 14 -19.70 17.05 9.31
N ASN A 15 -20.23 15.95 8.76
CA ASN A 15 -20.00 14.58 9.25
C ASN A 15 -18.64 13.98 8.82
N ALA A 16 -17.76 14.76 8.18
CA ALA A 16 -16.51 14.27 7.60
C ALA A 16 -15.25 15.04 8.04
N ASP A 17 -15.37 15.93 9.04
CA ASP A 17 -14.21 16.70 9.49
C ASP A 17 -13.19 15.80 10.22
N ILE A 18 -11.91 16.05 9.91
CA ILE A 18 -10.80 15.46 10.66
C ILE A 18 -10.76 16.12 12.03
N ASP A 19 -11.14 15.39 13.06
CA ASP A 19 -11.17 15.89 14.43
C ASP A 19 -9.77 16.02 15.03
N TYR A 20 -8.85 15.12 14.64
CA TYR A 20 -7.47 15.12 15.13
C TYR A 20 -6.48 14.67 14.06
N LEU A 21 -5.37 15.41 13.97
CA LEU A 21 -4.16 15.04 13.25
C LEU A 21 -2.99 14.97 14.26
N ASP A 22 -2.38 13.80 14.40
CA ASP A 22 -1.13 13.57 15.14
C ASP A 22 0.01 13.36 14.14
N LEU A 23 0.96 14.30 14.14
CA LEU A 23 2.17 14.27 13.34
C LEU A 23 3.35 13.91 14.24
N ASP A 24 3.94 12.74 14.03
CA ASP A 24 5.17 12.33 14.72
C ASP A 24 6.30 12.24 13.69
N MET A 25 7.12 13.28 13.60
CA MET A 25 8.24 13.37 12.65
C MET A 25 9.61 13.21 13.35
N GLY A 26 9.62 12.95 14.66
CA GLY A 26 10.83 13.04 15.48
C GLY A 26 11.82 11.91 15.23
N ASP A 27 11.41 10.68 15.50
CA ASP A 27 12.22 9.49 15.25
C ASP A 27 12.14 9.12 13.76
N PRO A 28 13.25 9.17 13.01
CA PRO A 28 13.26 8.86 11.58
C PRO A 28 12.82 7.41 11.27
N THR A 29 12.84 6.52 12.27
CA THR A 29 12.39 5.13 12.12
C THR A 29 10.93 4.90 12.54
N ALA A 30 10.29 5.91 13.14
CA ALA A 30 8.92 5.83 13.64
C ALA A 30 8.03 6.97 13.10
N GLN A 31 8.45 7.64 12.03
CA GLN A 31 7.71 8.75 11.44
C GLN A 31 6.31 8.31 11.04
N ARG A 32 5.29 9.08 11.44
CA ARG A 32 3.90 8.78 11.11
C ARG A 32 2.99 9.98 11.07
N ILE A 33 1.88 9.79 10.36
CA ILE A 33 0.69 10.62 10.42
C ILE A 33 -0.45 9.74 10.95
N ARG A 34 -1.15 10.19 11.99
CA ARG A 34 -2.40 9.57 12.44
C ARG A 34 -3.55 10.57 12.32
N THR A 35 -4.64 10.15 11.70
CA THR A 35 -5.88 10.92 11.60
C THR A 35 -6.99 10.27 12.41
N SER A 36 -7.92 11.09 12.90
CA SER A 36 -9.15 10.64 13.55
C SER A 36 -10.33 11.37 12.92
N VAL A 37 -11.29 10.63 12.39
CA VAL A 37 -12.52 11.17 11.82
C VAL A 37 -13.67 10.87 12.77
N ARG A 38 -14.46 11.90 13.08
CA ARG A 38 -15.69 11.75 13.85
C ARG A 38 -16.76 11.16 12.95
N THR A 39 -17.42 10.11 13.40
CA THR A 39 -18.59 9.55 12.74
C THR A 39 -19.76 9.48 13.71
N TRP A 40 -20.92 9.90 13.23
CA TRP A 40 -22.17 9.82 13.97
C TRP A 40 -22.98 8.68 13.40
N ILE A 41 -23.22 7.65 14.22
CA ILE A 41 -24.10 6.54 13.84
C ILE A 41 -25.57 7.00 13.89
N ASN A 42 -25.90 7.91 14.83
CA ASN A 42 -27.16 8.64 14.94
C ASN A 42 -26.93 10.00 15.62
N PRO A 43 -27.76 11.04 15.37
CA PRO A 43 -27.58 12.40 15.90
C PRO A 43 -27.71 12.51 17.43
N THR A 44 -28.26 11.50 18.09
CA THR A 44 -28.42 11.43 19.56
C THR A 44 -27.38 10.54 20.24
N SER A 45 -26.53 9.85 19.47
CA SER A 45 -25.50 8.96 20.00
C SER A 45 -24.21 9.74 20.28
N GLN A 46 -23.41 9.26 21.23
CA GLN A 46 -22.03 9.72 21.37
C GLN A 46 -21.28 9.51 20.05
N PRO A 47 -20.46 10.48 19.61
CA PRO A 47 -19.68 10.33 18.39
C PRO A 47 -18.67 9.19 18.52
N VAL A 48 -18.49 8.45 17.43
CA VAL A 48 -17.46 7.43 17.29
C VAL A 48 -16.27 8.02 16.57
N PHE A 49 -15.06 7.62 16.94
CA PHE A 49 -13.83 8.03 16.23
C PHE A 49 -13.29 6.86 15.42
N VAL A 50 -13.07 7.10 14.13
CA VAL A 50 -12.38 6.18 13.23
C VAL A 50 -10.96 6.67 13.07
N HIS A 51 -9.97 5.81 13.31
CA HIS A 51 -8.56 6.18 13.24
C HIS A 51 -7.86 5.54 12.07
N SER A 52 -6.94 6.29 11.46
CA SER A 52 -6.02 5.79 10.45
C SER A 52 -4.59 6.25 10.76
N THR A 53 -3.61 5.45 10.39
CA THR A 53 -2.18 5.77 10.51
C THR A 53 -1.45 5.44 9.20
N SER A 54 -0.52 6.30 8.81
CA SER A 54 0.48 6.05 7.77
C SER A 54 1.86 6.23 8.37
N ASN A 55 2.70 5.21 8.29
CA ASN A 55 4.07 5.22 8.77
C ASN A 55 5.03 5.31 7.60
N PHE A 56 6.06 6.13 7.76
CA PHE A 56 7.02 6.45 6.72
C PHE A 56 8.38 5.84 7.05
N ASP A 57 9.10 5.39 6.03
CA ASP A 57 10.50 5.01 6.15
C ASP A 57 11.41 6.25 6.05
N GLY A 58 12.73 6.04 6.17
CA GLY A 58 13.71 7.14 6.09
C GLY A 58 13.77 7.85 4.73
N PHE A 59 13.13 7.31 3.69
CA PHE A 59 13.00 7.93 2.38
C PHE A 59 11.64 8.63 2.19
N GLY A 60 10.79 8.66 3.23
CA GLY A 60 9.46 9.27 3.19
C GLY A 60 8.41 8.43 2.47
N ARG A 61 8.67 7.15 2.18
CA ARG A 61 7.70 6.23 1.58
C ARG A 61 6.83 5.61 2.66
N VAL A 62 5.55 5.40 2.38
CA VAL A 62 4.65 4.71 3.32
C VAL A 62 4.95 3.22 3.32
N TYR A 63 5.51 2.71 4.41
CA TYR A 63 5.82 1.28 4.55
C TYR A 63 4.76 0.51 5.35
N ARG A 64 3.95 1.21 6.14
CA ARG A 64 2.87 0.60 6.91
C ARG A 64 1.68 1.55 7.00
N THR A 65 0.50 1.02 6.69
CA THR A 65 -0.77 1.67 7.01
C THR A 65 -1.48 0.86 8.06
N GLY A 66 -2.22 1.54 8.92
CA GLY A 66 -3.06 0.92 9.93
C GLY A 66 -4.39 1.64 9.99
N GLY A 67 -5.46 0.90 10.16
CA GLY A 67 -6.78 1.49 10.32
C GLY A 67 -7.67 0.60 11.17
N LEU A 68 -8.46 1.22 12.04
CA LEU A 68 -9.59 0.56 12.67
C LEU A 68 -10.72 1.54 12.94
N GLY A 69 -11.95 1.05 12.82
CA GLY A 69 -13.13 1.72 13.35
C GLY A 69 -13.17 1.72 14.88
N ASN A 70 -14.01 2.59 15.44
CA ASN A 70 -14.41 2.72 16.85
C ASN A 70 -13.45 2.21 17.95
N ALA A 71 -12.25 2.80 18.07
CA ALA A 71 -11.41 2.59 19.25
C ALA A 71 -10.45 3.76 19.43
N SER A 72 -10.37 4.34 20.65
CA SER A 72 -9.52 5.50 20.97
C SER A 72 -8.02 5.30 20.71
N ASN A 73 -7.58 4.06 20.49
CA ASN A 73 -6.22 3.64 20.17
C ASN A 73 -6.23 2.66 18.99
N LEU A 74 -5.10 2.49 18.29
CA LEU A 74 -4.92 1.46 17.24
C LEU A 74 -4.89 0.02 17.82
N ASP A 75 -5.45 -0.17 19.01
CA ASP A 75 -5.54 -1.47 19.63
C ASP A 75 -6.65 -2.27 18.94
N GLY A 76 -6.30 -3.46 18.45
CA GLY A 76 -7.12 -4.21 17.49
C GLY A 76 -7.01 -3.74 16.04
N ALA A 77 -6.16 -2.76 15.72
CA ALA A 77 -6.08 -2.22 14.36
C ALA A 77 -5.63 -3.25 13.31
N VAL A 78 -6.09 -3.05 12.08
CA VAL A 78 -5.70 -3.85 10.94
C VAL A 78 -4.62 -3.08 10.18
N PHE A 79 -3.50 -3.76 9.95
CA PHE A 79 -2.33 -3.20 9.32
C PHE A 79 -2.09 -3.83 7.95
N ILE A 80 -1.61 -3.02 7.02
CA ILE A 80 -1.01 -3.45 5.76
C ILE A 80 0.42 -2.96 5.78
N ARG A 81 1.35 -3.82 5.38
CA ARG A 81 2.78 -3.51 5.35
C ARG A 81 3.34 -3.77 3.96
N THR A 82 4.19 -2.87 3.50
CA THR A 82 4.96 -3.02 2.27
C THR A 82 6.43 -2.88 2.60
N GLU A 83 7.24 -3.78 2.07
CA GLU A 83 8.70 -3.69 2.15
C GLU A 83 9.24 -3.33 0.77
N PHE A 84 10.24 -2.47 0.74
CA PHE A 84 10.82 -1.94 -0.48
C PHE A 84 12.28 -2.38 -0.63
N ASP A 85 12.73 -2.52 -1.87
CA ASP A 85 14.14 -2.63 -2.19
C ASP A 85 14.86 -1.27 -2.07
N ASP A 86 16.17 -1.30 -2.31
CA ASP A 86 17.06 -0.14 -2.33
C ASP A 86 16.71 0.87 -3.42
N ARG A 87 16.10 0.43 -4.53
CA ARG A 87 15.71 1.25 -5.67
C ARG A 87 14.35 1.93 -5.51
N GLY A 88 13.52 1.55 -4.53
CA GLY A 88 12.17 2.11 -4.44
C GLY A 88 11.03 1.12 -4.55
N GLN A 89 11.30 -0.09 -5.01
CA GLN A 89 10.30 -1.00 -5.56
C GLN A 89 9.79 -1.96 -4.48
N ALA A 90 8.50 -2.27 -4.50
CA ALA A 90 7.91 -3.13 -3.48
C ALA A 90 8.43 -4.58 -3.62
N LEU A 91 9.19 -5.06 -2.64
CA LEU A 91 9.57 -6.48 -2.56
C LEU A 91 8.35 -7.36 -2.27
N TRP A 92 7.49 -6.89 -1.36
CA TRP A 92 6.21 -7.52 -1.07
C TRP A 92 5.24 -6.55 -0.41
N THR A 93 3.96 -6.83 -0.56
CA THR A 93 2.86 -6.19 0.19
C THR A 93 2.07 -7.27 0.93
N GLY A 94 1.88 -7.06 2.22
CA GLY A 94 1.16 -7.95 3.11
C GLY A 94 -0.35 -7.80 2.99
N ASN A 95 -1.05 -8.89 3.24
CA ASN A 95 -2.47 -8.87 3.50
C ASN A 95 -2.77 -8.14 4.82
N PRO A 96 -4.01 -7.68 5.02
CA PRO A 96 -4.45 -7.09 6.27
C PRO A 96 -4.21 -8.03 7.47
N HIS A 97 -3.56 -7.56 8.54
CA HIS A 97 -3.25 -8.35 9.75
C HIS A 97 -3.36 -7.51 11.02
N ALA A 98 -3.64 -8.15 12.16
CA ALA A 98 -3.96 -7.47 13.43
C ALA A 98 -2.73 -7.14 14.31
N SER A 99 -1.52 -7.14 13.75
CA SER A 99 -0.30 -6.87 14.52
C SER A 99 0.42 -5.64 13.99
N ALA A 100 0.77 -4.71 14.88
CA ALA A 100 1.52 -3.52 14.52
C ALA A 100 3.01 -3.81 14.26
N THR A 101 3.56 -4.86 14.86
CA THR A 101 5.01 -5.14 14.90
C THR A 101 5.39 -6.43 14.18
N ALA A 102 4.53 -7.44 14.17
CA ALA A 102 4.82 -8.69 13.48
C ALA A 102 4.80 -8.48 11.96
N LEU A 103 5.75 -9.12 11.27
CA LEU A 103 5.74 -9.20 9.81
C LEU A 103 4.74 -10.27 9.36
N PRO A 104 3.96 -10.02 8.29
CA PRO A 104 3.18 -11.07 7.67
C PRO A 104 4.11 -12.17 7.14
N ASN A 105 3.70 -13.42 7.32
CA ASN A 105 4.47 -14.55 6.79
C ASN A 105 4.37 -14.61 5.25
N ALA A 106 5.11 -15.53 4.63
CA ALA A 106 5.10 -15.69 3.17
C ALA A 106 3.70 -15.99 2.60
N SER A 107 2.87 -16.74 3.34
CA SER A 107 1.49 -17.08 2.97
C SER A 107 0.48 -15.95 3.23
N GLN A 108 0.95 -14.79 3.66
CA GLN A 108 0.14 -13.60 3.96
C GLN A 108 0.63 -12.38 3.19
N ARG A 109 1.43 -12.56 2.14
CA ARG A 109 1.96 -11.45 1.35
C ARG A 109 2.03 -11.78 -0.13
N THR A 110 1.86 -10.75 -0.94
CA THR A 110 2.11 -10.80 -2.38
C THR A 110 3.51 -10.24 -2.63
N ALA A 111 4.39 -11.01 -3.26
CA ALA A 111 5.79 -10.65 -3.52
C ALA A 111 6.04 -10.38 -5.01
N PHE A 112 7.00 -9.51 -5.31
CA PHE A 112 7.32 -9.08 -6.67
C PHE A 112 8.81 -9.24 -6.97
N THR A 113 9.11 -9.51 -8.23
CA THR A 113 10.48 -9.38 -8.78
C THR A 113 10.45 -8.44 -9.97
N TYR A 114 11.58 -7.78 -10.25
CA TYR A 114 11.68 -6.74 -11.26
C TYR A 114 12.86 -6.97 -12.19
N ASP A 115 12.74 -6.47 -13.42
CA ASP A 115 13.85 -6.37 -14.36
C ASP A 115 14.74 -5.14 -14.04
N PRO A 116 15.88 -4.97 -14.75
CA PRO A 116 16.74 -3.80 -14.54
C PRO A 116 16.08 -2.45 -14.85
N LEU A 117 15.04 -2.44 -15.69
CA LEU A 117 14.25 -1.25 -16.02
C LEU A 117 13.13 -0.97 -15.01
N GLY A 118 12.97 -1.83 -14.00
CA GLY A 118 12.00 -1.69 -12.93
C GLY A 118 10.59 -2.22 -13.25
N ARG A 119 10.42 -3.02 -14.32
CA ARG A 119 9.15 -3.66 -14.68
C ARG A 119 9.00 -5.00 -13.96
N VAL A 120 7.78 -5.39 -13.59
CA VAL A 120 7.52 -6.65 -12.85
C VAL A 120 7.80 -7.86 -13.73
N LEU A 121 8.72 -8.74 -13.31
CA LEU A 121 9.01 -10.02 -13.96
C LEU A 121 8.18 -11.16 -13.38
N SER A 122 7.91 -11.15 -12.07
CA SER A 122 7.03 -12.14 -11.47
C SER A 122 6.30 -11.58 -10.26
N GLN A 123 5.12 -12.14 -10.01
CA GLN A 123 4.30 -11.89 -8.84
C GLN A 123 3.94 -13.24 -8.22
N THR A 124 4.19 -13.39 -6.93
CA THR A 124 3.74 -14.55 -6.14
C THR A 124 2.70 -14.06 -5.15
N ASN A 125 1.47 -14.56 -5.25
CA ASN A 125 0.37 -14.20 -4.36
C ASN A 125 0.49 -14.93 -3.01
N ALA A 126 -0.29 -14.47 -2.03
CA ALA A 126 -0.31 -15.03 -0.68
C ALA A 126 -0.77 -16.51 -0.64
N ASP A 127 -1.59 -16.95 -1.60
CA ASP A 127 -2.00 -18.35 -1.77
C ASP A 127 -0.92 -19.23 -2.40
N GLY A 128 0.24 -18.65 -2.75
CA GLY A 128 1.35 -19.33 -3.40
C GLY A 128 1.23 -19.40 -4.93
N SER A 129 0.12 -18.94 -5.53
CA SER A 129 0.00 -18.86 -6.98
C SER A 129 1.01 -17.84 -7.54
N ARG A 130 1.58 -18.15 -8.71
CA ARG A 130 2.66 -17.35 -9.30
C ARG A 130 2.37 -17.02 -10.76
N SER A 131 2.57 -15.77 -11.11
CA SER A 131 2.49 -15.27 -12.48
C SER A 131 3.84 -14.69 -12.89
N GLU A 132 4.24 -14.93 -14.13
CA GLU A 132 5.48 -14.40 -14.71
C GLU A 132 5.16 -13.58 -15.97
N LEU A 133 5.94 -12.53 -16.19
CA LEU A 133 5.88 -11.66 -17.36
C LEU A 133 7.24 -11.68 -18.05
N ALA A 134 7.22 -11.96 -19.34
CA ALA A 134 8.37 -11.81 -20.21
C ALA A 134 8.16 -10.58 -21.09
N TYR A 135 9.10 -9.63 -21.02
CA TYR A 135 9.13 -8.48 -21.90
C TYR A 135 10.14 -8.72 -23.01
N LEU A 136 9.66 -8.91 -24.23
CA LEU A 136 10.51 -8.94 -25.40
C LEU A 136 11.06 -7.54 -25.65
N SER A 137 12.36 -7.42 -25.92
CA SER A 137 12.87 -6.20 -26.56
C SER A 137 12.19 -6.12 -27.93
N SER A 138 11.75 -4.94 -28.33
CA SER A 138 11.23 -4.69 -29.67
C SER A 138 12.26 -4.93 -30.78
N ASP A 139 13.50 -5.29 -30.43
CA ASP A 139 14.57 -5.69 -31.35
C ASP A 139 14.45 -7.14 -31.86
N LEU A 140 13.25 -7.73 -31.82
CA LEU A 140 12.94 -8.77 -32.79
C LEU A 140 12.63 -8.09 -34.11
N ASP A 141 13.70 -7.62 -34.76
CA ASP A 141 13.75 -7.24 -36.17
C ASP A 141 13.41 -8.51 -36.98
N PHE A 142 12.12 -8.86 -36.99
CA PHE A 142 11.59 -9.78 -37.97
C PHE A 142 11.74 -9.04 -39.29
N THR A 143 12.86 -9.31 -39.99
CA THR A 143 12.97 -9.10 -41.42
C THR A 143 11.91 -9.98 -42.08
N MET A 144 10.67 -9.52 -42.06
CA MET A 144 9.56 -10.10 -42.78
C MET A 144 9.63 -9.45 -44.15
N ASN A 145 10.22 -10.17 -45.10
CA ASN A 145 9.98 -9.90 -46.52
C ASN A 145 8.47 -9.77 -46.71
N GLN A 146 8.09 -8.63 -47.31
CA GLN A 146 6.76 -8.03 -47.34
C GLN A 146 5.57 -8.98 -47.57
N ALA A 147 4.50 -8.77 -46.80
CA ALA A 147 3.14 -8.56 -47.34
C ALA A 147 2.18 -8.06 -46.22
N GLU A 148 1.62 -6.87 -46.43
CA GLU A 148 0.34 -6.36 -45.86
C GLU A 148 0.25 -6.09 -44.33
N ALA A 149 0.57 -4.83 -43.96
CA ALA A 149 0.00 -3.97 -42.92
C ALA A 149 -0.79 -4.55 -41.70
N SER A 150 -0.14 -4.54 -40.53
CA SER A 150 -0.66 -4.00 -39.25
C SER A 150 0.51 -3.96 -38.24
N PRO A 151 0.82 -2.82 -37.57
CA PRO A 151 1.94 -2.78 -36.63
C PRO A 151 1.71 -3.76 -35.46
N PRO A 152 2.72 -4.56 -35.07
CA PRO A 152 2.57 -5.50 -33.97
C PRO A 152 2.28 -4.72 -32.68
N ARG A 153 1.13 -5.02 -32.05
CA ARG A 153 0.84 -4.55 -30.70
C ARG A 153 1.82 -5.23 -29.75
N PRO A 154 2.43 -4.53 -28.77
CA PRO A 154 3.15 -5.22 -27.71
C PRO A 154 2.15 -6.08 -26.93
N THR A 155 2.23 -7.41 -27.08
CA THR A 155 1.37 -8.35 -26.35
C THR A 155 2.10 -8.85 -25.11
N ALA A 156 1.66 -8.40 -23.94
CA ALA A 156 1.97 -9.10 -22.69
C ALA A 156 1.21 -10.43 -22.69
N SER A 157 1.94 -11.55 -22.62
CA SER A 157 1.35 -12.89 -22.56
C SER A 157 1.36 -13.39 -21.12
N TRP A 158 0.18 -13.70 -20.58
CA TRP A 158 0.03 -14.29 -19.25
C TRP A 158 0.21 -15.81 -19.33
N LEU A 159 1.18 -16.35 -18.60
CA LEU A 159 1.24 -17.78 -18.29
C LEU A 159 0.89 -17.96 -16.81
N ILE A 160 -0.28 -18.55 -16.53
CA ILE A 160 -0.67 -18.93 -15.17
C ILE A 160 -0.18 -20.37 -14.95
N LEU A 161 0.81 -20.55 -14.07
CA LEU A 161 1.16 -21.89 -13.57
C LEU A 161 0.32 -22.17 -12.32
N MET A 162 -0.59 -23.13 -12.40
CA MET A 162 -1.27 -23.71 -11.24
C MET A 162 -0.46 -24.92 -10.76
N ARG A 163 -0.29 -25.05 -9.43
CA ARG A 163 0.18 -26.29 -8.80
C ARG A 163 -1.00 -27.13 -8.36
#